data_AF-A0A8H6UK11-F1
#
_entry.id   AF-A0A8H6UK11-F1
#
_cell.length_a   1.000
_cell.length_b   1.000
_cell.length_c   1.000
_cell.angle_alpha   90.00
_cell.angle_beta   90.00
_cell.angle_gamma   90.00
#
_symmetry.space_group_name_H-M   'P 1'
#
loop_
_entity.id
_entity.type
_entity.pdbx_description
1 polymer ?
#
loop_
_entity_poly.entity_id
_entity_poly.type
_entity_poly.pdbx_seq_one_letter_code
_entity_poly.pdbx_strand_id
1 'polypeptide(L)'
;MAEAPRIVVGIDFGTTYSGVAWALQSSPDDVEVIKTWPGARNRTTPKVPTTISYENGKFLWGYQTPMFGEVVCGIKLLLDPTQEIDYRPAVKSKEILAKYDKQPLDAARDYLQLLVNSAKGTLRRRFGNALDSMEIKYRLMPAFLRLM
;
A
#
# COMPACT_ATOMS: atom_id res chain seq x y z
N MET A 1 36.23 -1.23 2.08
CA MET A 1 35.18 -2.20 1.70
C MET A 1 34.02 -1.40 1.13
N ALA A 2 33.52 -1.73 -0.06
CA ALA A 2 32.36 -1.04 -0.62
C ALA A 2 31.10 -1.39 0.19
N GLU A 3 30.32 -0.39 0.59
CA GLU A 3 29.03 -0.59 1.27
C GLU A 3 28.08 -1.35 0.33
N ALA A 4 27.30 -2.29 0.86
CA ALA A 4 26.32 -3.02 0.06
C ALA A 4 25.31 -2.04 -0.57
N PRO A 5 24.92 -2.22 -1.84
CA PRO A 5 23.97 -1.31 -2.49
C PRO A 5 22.67 -1.21 -1.68
N ARG A 6 22.24 0.02 -1.39
CA ARG A 6 20.99 0.28 -0.65
C ARG A 6 19.89 0.74 -1.59
N ILE A 7 18.70 0.14 -1.44
CA ILE A 7 17.46 0.56 -2.10
C ILE A 7 16.62 1.34 -1.10
N VAL A 8 16.11 2.51 -1.50
CA VAL A 8 15.11 3.25 -0.74
C VAL A 8 13.75 3.04 -1.40
N VAL A 9 12.76 2.60 -0.63
CA VAL A 9 11.38 2.42 -1.09
C VAL A 9 10.49 3.45 -0.42
N GLY A 10 9.90 4.35 -1.21
CA GLY A 10 8.87 5.28 -0.78
C GLY A 10 7.48 4.65 -0.92
N ILE A 11 6.70 4.67 0.16
CA ILE A 11 5.30 4.22 0.18
C ILE A 11 4.41 5.42 0.50
N ASP A 12 3.58 5.84 -0.46
CA ASP A 12 2.50 6.80 -0.23
C ASP A 12 1.25 6.01 0.18
N PHE A 13 0.95 6.01 1.48
CA PHE A 13 -0.29 5.47 2.03
C PHE A 13 -1.34 6.56 2.07
N GLY A 14 -2.10 6.67 0.97
CA GLY A 14 -3.16 7.64 0.80
C GLY A 14 -4.50 7.16 1.35
N THR A 15 -5.50 8.03 1.34
CA THR A 15 -6.87 7.68 1.77
C THR A 15 -7.62 6.87 0.72
N THR A 16 -7.47 7.25 -0.56
CA THR A 16 -8.21 6.65 -1.68
C THR A 16 -7.31 5.77 -2.54
N TYR A 17 -6.09 6.22 -2.79
CA TYR A 17 -5.11 5.54 -3.62
C TYR A 17 -3.76 5.59 -2.93
N SER A 18 -2.99 4.52 -3.06
CA SER A 18 -1.63 4.41 -2.57
C SER A 18 -0.67 4.20 -3.74
N GLY A 19 0.60 4.54 -3.52
CA GLY A 19 1.66 4.43 -4.53
C GLY A 19 2.95 3.91 -3.91
N VAL A 20 3.78 3.27 -4.73
CA VAL A 20 5.11 2.81 -4.32
C VAL A 20 6.12 3.20 -5.38
N ALA A 21 7.22 3.80 -4.94
CA ALA A 21 8.36 4.13 -5.76
C ALA A 21 9.65 3.68 -5.07
N TRP A 22 10.71 3.48 -5.85
CA TRP A 22 12.00 3.11 -5.31
C TRP A 22 13.14 3.74 -6.12
N ALA A 23 14.29 3.89 -5.48
CA ALA A 23 15.53 4.31 -6.13
C ALA A 23 16.72 3.64 -5.45
N LEU A 24 17.85 3.53 -6.16
CA LEU A 24 19.12 3.19 -5.54
C LEU A 24 19.64 4.41 -4.79
N GLN A 25 20.18 4.22 -3.58
CA GLN A 25 20.75 5.33 -2.81
C GLN A 25 21.89 6.03 -3.57
N SER A 26 22.62 5.31 -4.41
CA SER A 26 23.69 5.86 -5.26
C SER A 26 23.18 6.74 -6.41
N SER A 27 21.90 6.62 -6.77
CA SER A 27 21.26 7.31 -7.90
C SER A 27 19.87 7.82 -7.48
N PRO A 28 19.81 8.80 -6.56
CA PRO A 28 18.55 9.24 -5.95
C PRO A 28 17.58 9.90 -6.94
N ASP A 29 18.08 10.41 -8.07
CA ASP A 29 17.26 11.04 -9.12
C ASP A 29 16.62 10.01 -10.07
N ASP A 30 17.12 8.77 -10.08
CA ASP A 30 16.61 7.67 -10.92
C ASP A 30 15.48 6.91 -10.23
N VAL A 31 14.37 7.61 -9.98
CA VAL A 31 13.21 7.05 -9.27
C VAL A 31 12.35 6.19 -10.20
N GLU A 32 12.15 4.93 -9.84
CA GLU A 32 11.24 4.00 -10.52
C GLU A 32 9.91 3.84 -9.74
N VAL A 33 8.79 4.14 -10.40
CA VAL A 33 7.44 3.98 -9.85
C VAL A 33 6.86 2.60 -10.20
N ILE A 34 6.30 1.90 -9.23
CA ILE A 34 5.60 0.63 -9.47
C ILE A 34 4.27 0.94 -10.15
N LYS A 35 4.08 0.38 -11.35
CA LYS A 35 2.88 0.63 -12.18
C LYS A 35 2.02 -0.60 -12.41
N THR A 36 2.49 -1.78 -12.02
CA THR A 36 1.80 -3.05 -12.25
C THR A 36 1.31 -3.60 -10.93
N TRP A 37 0.01 -3.83 -10.84
CA TRP A 37 -0.66 -4.25 -9.61
C TRP A 37 -1.49 -5.51 -9.88
N PRO A 38 -1.59 -6.43 -8.90
CA PRO A 38 -2.52 -7.55 -8.99
C PRO A 38 -3.95 -7.08 -9.27
N GLY A 39 -4.67 -7.80 -10.13
CA GLY A 39 -6.05 -7.46 -10.51
C GLY A 39 -6.20 -6.31 -11.53
N ALA A 40 -5.14 -5.57 -11.84
CA ALA A 40 -5.19 -4.45 -12.80
C ALA A 40 -5.33 -4.89 -14.28
N ARG A 41 -5.36 -6.20 -14.56
CA ARG A 41 -5.35 -6.78 -15.92
C ARG A 41 -4.15 -6.22 -16.72
N ASN A 42 -4.37 -5.73 -17.93
CA ASN A 42 -3.33 -5.13 -18.79
C ASN A 42 -3.11 -3.63 -18.53
N ARG A 43 -3.69 -3.05 -17.46
CA ARG A 43 -3.52 -1.63 -17.14
C ARG A 43 -2.24 -1.42 -16.33
N THR A 44 -1.47 -0.41 -16.71
CA THR A 44 -0.38 0.13 -15.90
C THR A 44 -0.82 1.48 -15.31
N THR A 45 -0.58 1.67 -14.03
CA THR A 45 -1.04 2.85 -13.28
C THR A 45 -0.13 3.10 -12.09
N PRO A 46 0.32 4.34 -11.84
CA PRO A 46 1.26 4.65 -10.76
C PRO A 46 0.66 4.48 -9.36
N LYS A 47 -0.66 4.24 -9.27
CA LYS A 47 -1.38 4.12 -8.02
C LYS A 47 -2.31 2.90 -8.01
N VAL A 48 -2.56 2.39 -6.82
CA VAL A 48 -3.48 1.28 -6.53
C VAL A 48 -4.54 1.75 -5.52
N PRO A 49 -5.81 1.33 -5.64
CA PRO A 49 -6.84 1.69 -4.67
C PRO A 49 -6.43 1.30 -3.24
N THR A 50 -6.71 2.17 -2.27
CA THR A 50 -6.51 1.91 -0.84
C THR A 50 -7.72 1.20 -0.28
N THR A 51 -7.89 -0.03 -0.77
CA THR A 51 -9.02 -0.90 -0.46
C THR A 51 -8.53 -2.28 -0.08
N ILE A 52 -9.21 -2.91 0.88
CA ILE A 52 -8.99 -4.30 1.27
C ILE A 52 -10.33 -4.96 1.58
N SER A 53 -10.47 -6.24 1.25
CA SER A 53 -11.62 -7.08 1.56
C SER A 53 -11.13 -8.36 2.21
N TYR A 54 -11.91 -8.85 3.18
CA TYR A 54 -11.61 -10.05 3.98
C TYR A 54 -12.60 -11.18 3.71
N GLU A 55 -13.46 -11.04 2.70
CA GLU A 55 -14.48 -12.02 2.36
C GLU A 55 -13.87 -13.41 2.11
N ASN A 56 -14.54 -14.45 2.61
CA ASN A 56 -14.16 -15.85 2.40
C ASN A 56 -12.74 -16.20 2.87
N GLY A 57 -12.19 -15.48 3.85
CA GLY A 57 -10.85 -15.70 4.38
C GLY A 57 -9.72 -15.34 3.41
N LYS A 58 -10.02 -14.57 2.35
CA LYS A 58 -9.02 -14.11 1.37
C LYS A 58 -8.77 -12.61 1.53
N PHE A 59 -7.52 -12.20 1.42
CA PHE A 59 -7.15 -10.80 1.31
C PHE A 59 -7.20 -10.36 -0.17
N LEU A 60 -8.32 -9.76 -0.57
CA LEU A 60 -8.40 -9.06 -1.86
C LEU A 60 -8.12 -7.58 -1.61
N TRP A 61 -7.31 -6.95 -2.45
CA TRP A 61 -6.88 -5.56 -2.23
C TRP A 61 -6.71 -4.82 -3.55
N GLY A 62 -6.77 -3.49 -3.49
CA GLY A 62 -6.56 -2.66 -4.68
C GLY A 62 -7.50 -3.04 -5.82
N TYR A 63 -6.95 -3.34 -6.99
CA TYR A 63 -7.74 -3.75 -8.16
C TYR A 63 -8.32 -5.16 -8.08
N GLN A 64 -8.02 -5.93 -7.02
CA GLN A 64 -8.60 -7.24 -6.78
C GLN A 64 -9.88 -7.19 -5.94
N THR A 65 -10.18 -6.07 -5.27
CA THR A 65 -11.40 -5.97 -4.45
C THR A 65 -12.64 -6.07 -5.33
N PRO A 66 -13.70 -6.76 -4.86
CA PRO A 66 -14.92 -6.94 -5.65
C PRO A 66 -15.62 -5.60 -5.90
N MET A 67 -16.35 -5.50 -7.01
CA MET A 67 -17.20 -4.35 -7.31
C MET A 67 -18.42 -4.29 -6.38
N PHE A 68 -18.94 -5.46 -6.01
CA PHE A 68 -20.06 -5.63 -5.09
C PHE A 68 -19.61 -6.56 -3.98
N GLY A 69 -19.66 -6.10 -2.73
CA GLY A 69 -19.21 -6.85 -1.56
C GLY A 69 -18.70 -5.94 -0.45
N GLU A 70 -18.15 -6.57 0.58
CA GLU A 70 -17.59 -5.91 1.75
C GLU A 70 -16.15 -5.48 1.48
N VAL A 71 -16.00 -4.18 1.22
CA VAL A 71 -14.70 -3.55 0.97
C VAL A 71 -14.46 -2.47 2.02
N VAL A 72 -13.35 -2.61 2.73
CA VAL A 72 -12.83 -1.61 3.66
C VAL A 72 -12.12 -0.53 2.83
N CYS A 73 -12.59 0.70 3.00
CA CYS A 73 -12.13 1.92 2.34
C CYS A 73 -11.75 2.97 3.38
N GLY A 74 -10.89 3.93 3.01
CA GLY A 74 -10.55 5.05 3.88
C GLY A 74 -9.88 4.63 5.19
N ILE A 75 -9.13 3.51 5.18
CA ILE A 75 -8.41 2.93 6.32
C ILE A 75 -7.62 4.01 7.09
N LYS A 76 -6.94 4.90 6.36
CA LYS A 76 -6.14 6.00 6.93
C LYS A 76 -6.94 6.93 7.84
N LEU A 77 -8.19 7.23 7.49
CA LEU A 77 -9.06 8.10 8.28
C LEU A 77 -9.50 7.43 9.59
N LEU A 78 -9.47 6.09 9.64
CA LEU A 78 -9.88 5.30 10.80
C LEU A 78 -8.75 5.10 11.82
N LEU A 79 -7.53 5.54 11.51
CA LEU A 79 -6.38 5.39 12.40
C LEU A 79 -6.37 6.37 13.58
N ASP A 80 -7.05 7.51 13.43
CA ASP A 80 -7.30 8.45 14.53
C ASP A 80 -8.76 8.30 15.00
N PRO A 81 -8.99 7.68 16.18
CA PRO A 81 -10.35 7.49 16.69
C PRO A 81 -11.01 8.80 17.13
N THR A 82 -10.24 9.89 17.31
CA THR A 82 -10.76 11.20 17.73
C THR A 82 -11.21 12.06 16.55
N GLN A 83 -10.84 11.66 15.32
CA GLN A 83 -11.16 12.41 14.12
C GLN A 83 -12.66 12.28 13.78
N GLU A 84 -13.30 13.40 13.44
CA GLU A 84 -14.61 13.39 12.80
C GLU A 84 -14.48 12.93 11.33
N ILE A 85 -15.32 11.99 10.91
CA ILE A 85 -15.26 11.36 9.59
C ILE A 85 -16.60 11.51 8.88
N ASP A 86 -16.69 12.45 7.93
CA ASP A 86 -17.86 12.60 7.04
C ASP A 86 -17.75 11.73 5.76
N TYR A 87 -16.61 11.07 5.56
CA TYR A 87 -16.44 10.15 4.43
C TYR A 87 -17.20 8.83 4.68
N ARG A 88 -18.44 8.75 4.19
CA ARG A 88 -19.36 7.61 4.37
C ARG A 88 -18.74 6.22 4.13
N PRO A 89 -17.90 5.99 3.10
CA PRO A 89 -17.27 4.67 2.92
C PRO A 89 -16.33 4.27 4.07
N ALA A 90 -15.60 5.22 4.67
CA ALA A 90 -14.80 4.93 5.88
C ALA A 90 -15.70 4.63 7.09
N VAL A 91 -16.80 5.36 7.26
CA VAL A 91 -17.77 5.07 8.33
C VAL A 91 -18.32 3.65 8.22
N LYS A 92 -18.79 3.24 7.03
CA LYS A 92 -19.25 1.86 6.77
C LYS A 92 -18.15 0.82 6.99
N SER A 93 -16.90 1.19 6.71
CA SER A 93 -15.77 0.29 6.90
C SER A 93 -15.56 -0.10 8.37
N LYS A 94 -16.01 0.71 9.35
CA LYS A 94 -15.99 0.34 10.77
C LYS A 94 -16.86 -0.90 11.04
N GLU A 95 -18.05 -0.97 10.44
CA GLU A 95 -18.98 -2.10 10.57
C GLU A 95 -18.40 -3.37 9.93
N ILE A 96 -17.80 -3.23 8.74
CA ILE A 96 -17.12 -4.33 8.04
C ILE A 96 -15.97 -4.85 8.90
N LEU A 97 -15.12 -3.98 9.42
CA LEU A 97 -13.99 -4.39 10.26
C LEU A 97 -14.45 -5.13 11.52
N ALA A 98 -15.48 -4.64 12.19
CA ALA A 98 -16.07 -5.30 13.36
C ALA A 98 -16.60 -6.71 13.02
N LYS A 99 -17.24 -6.89 11.85
CA LYS A 99 -17.73 -8.20 11.39
C LYS A 99 -16.61 -9.24 11.26
N TYR A 100 -15.40 -8.81 10.87
CA TYR A 100 -14.23 -9.67 10.70
C TYR A 100 -13.29 -9.68 11.92
N ASP A 101 -13.73 -9.17 13.07
CA ASP A 101 -12.94 -9.04 14.29
C ASP A 101 -11.58 -8.33 14.08
N LYS A 102 -11.62 -7.22 13.33
CA LYS A 102 -10.44 -6.41 13.00
C LYS A 102 -10.56 -4.99 13.51
N GLN A 103 -9.43 -4.44 13.94
CA GLN A 103 -9.30 -3.01 14.23
C GLN A 103 -8.82 -2.25 12.97
N PRO A 104 -9.05 -0.93 12.89
CA PRO A 104 -8.48 -0.09 11.83
C PRO A 104 -6.97 -0.27 11.62
N LEU A 105 -6.23 -0.44 12.73
CA LEU A 105 -4.78 -0.66 12.71
C LEU A 105 -4.41 -1.99 12.03
N ASP A 106 -5.21 -3.05 12.23
CA ASP A 106 -4.97 -4.34 11.56
C ASP A 106 -5.14 -4.19 10.06
N ALA A 107 -6.17 -3.47 9.61
CA ALA A 107 -6.37 -3.20 8.19
C ALA A 107 -5.26 -2.37 7.56
N ALA A 108 -4.74 -1.38 8.28
CA ALA A 108 -3.58 -0.62 7.81
C ALA A 108 -2.33 -1.49 7.73
N ARG A 109 -2.08 -2.33 8.74
CA ARG A 109 -0.95 -3.28 8.74
C ARG A 109 -1.04 -4.24 7.56
N ASP A 110 -2.20 -4.86 7.36
CA ASP A 110 -2.44 -5.84 6.30
C ASP A 110 -2.24 -5.19 4.91
N TYR A 111 -2.82 -3.99 4.71
CA TYR A 111 -2.68 -3.27 3.45
C TYR A 111 -1.23 -2.81 3.17
N LEU A 112 -0.52 -2.29 4.18
CA LEU A 112 0.88 -1.90 4.04
C LEU A 112 1.78 -3.12 3.76
N GLN A 113 1.50 -4.27 4.35
CA GLN A 113 2.22 -5.51 4.07
C GLN A 113 2.05 -5.93 2.60
N LEU A 114 0.85 -5.76 2.02
CA LEU A 114 0.57 -6.05 0.61
C LEU A 114 1.33 -5.11 -0.34
N LEU A 115 1.46 -3.82 0.01
CA LEU A 115 2.30 -2.86 -0.72
C LEU A 115 3.80 -3.23 -0.64
N VAL A 116 4.28 -3.57 0.57
CA VAL A 116 5.67 -4.03 0.78
C VAL A 116 5.96 -5.28 -0.02
N ASN A 117 5.04 -6.24 -0.05
CA ASN A 117 5.19 -7.47 -0.84
C ASN A 117 5.23 -7.18 -2.34
N SER A 118 4.42 -6.24 -2.83
CA SER A 118 4.45 -5.78 -4.22
C SER A 118 5.78 -5.10 -4.58
N ALA A 119 6.33 -4.31 -3.66
CA ALA A 119 7.65 -3.72 -3.80
C ALA A 119 8.73 -4.81 -3.89
N LYS A 120 8.76 -5.74 -2.93
CA LYS A 120 9.70 -6.86 -2.92
C LYS A 120 9.61 -7.71 -4.20
N GLY A 121 8.40 -8.01 -4.67
CA GLY A 121 8.20 -8.75 -5.92
C GLY A 121 8.74 -8.00 -7.14
N THR A 122 8.55 -6.68 -7.21
CA THR A 122 9.12 -5.86 -8.28
C THR A 122 10.64 -5.80 -8.22
N LEU A 123 11.21 -5.56 -7.04
CA LEU A 123 12.66 -5.53 -6.83
C LEU A 123 13.28 -6.90 -7.14
N ARG A 124 12.64 -8.01 -6.75
CA ARG A 124 13.11 -9.37 -7.05
C ARG A 124 13.15 -9.62 -8.55
N ARG A 125 12.16 -9.15 -9.32
CA ARG A 125 12.18 -9.23 -10.79
C ARG A 125 13.30 -8.38 -11.40
N ARG A 126 13.61 -7.22 -10.82
CA ARG A 126 14.62 -6.29 -11.31
C ARG A 126 16.06 -6.76 -11.03
N PHE A 127 16.31 -7.25 -9.81
CA PHE A 127 17.64 -7.54 -9.29
C PHE A 127 17.94 -9.03 -9.10
N GLY A 128 16.94 -9.90 -9.24
CA GLY A 128 17.11 -11.35 -9.05
C GLY A 128 17.66 -11.70 -7.67
N ASN A 129 18.66 -12.59 -7.62
CA ASN A 129 19.32 -13.02 -6.38
C ASN A 129 20.21 -11.94 -5.76
N ALA A 130 20.63 -10.92 -6.52
CA ALA A 130 21.44 -9.83 -5.97
C ALA A 130 20.70 -9.07 -4.85
N LEU A 131 19.37 -9.02 -4.92
CA LEU A 131 18.52 -8.39 -3.91
C LEU A 131 18.78 -8.92 -2.49
N ASP A 132 19.17 -10.19 -2.34
CA ASP A 132 19.40 -10.81 -1.03
C ASP A 132 20.60 -10.20 -0.28
N SER A 133 21.51 -9.56 -1.02
CA SER A 133 22.68 -8.87 -0.47
C SER A 133 22.47 -7.36 -0.30
N MET A 134 21.33 -6.82 -0.75
CA MET A 134 21.04 -5.38 -0.73
C MET A 134 20.24 -5.00 0.52
N GLU A 135 20.54 -3.85 1.10
CA GLU A 135 19.71 -3.28 2.16
C GLU A 135 18.48 -2.60 1.54
N ILE A 136 17.27 -2.88 2.06
CA ILE A 136 16.04 -2.21 1.64
C ILE A 136 15.52 -1.35 2.79
N LYS A 137 15.45 -0.04 2.55
CA LYS A 137 14.96 0.94 3.52
C LYS A 137 13.61 1.50 3.10
N TYR A 138 12.57 1.21 3.89
CA TYR A 138 11.22 1.73 3.65
C TYR A 138 11.03 3.11 4.28
N ARG A 139 10.29 3.97 3.58
CA ARG A 139 9.88 5.29 4.04
C ARG A 139 8.40 5.49 3.73
N LEU A 140 7.60 5.72 4.76
CA LEU A 140 6.24 6.23 4.55
C LEU A 140 6.36 7.69 4.11
N MET A 141 5.86 7.97 2.93
CA MET A 141 5.72 9.34 2.42
C MET A 141 4.43 9.91 2.98
N PRO A 142 4.44 11.16 3.48
CA PRO A 142 3.19 11.85 3.74
C PRO A 142 2.44 11.93 2.41
N ALA A 143 1.26 11.29 2.33
CA ALA A 143 0.28 11.73 1.35
C ALA A 143 0.11 13.23 1.61
N PHE A 144 0.22 14.09 0.59
CA PHE A 144 -0.01 15.53 0.74
C PHE A 144 -1.35 15.73 1.46
N LEU A 145 -1.29 15.95 2.76
CA LEU A 145 -2.42 16.26 3.61
C LEU A 145 -2.05 17.55 4.33
N ARG A 146 -2.28 18.65 3.61
CA ARG A 146 -2.69 19.94 4.17
C ARG A 146 -3.40 20.72 3.07
N LEU A 147 -4.39 21.51 3.48
CA LEU A 147 -5.41 22.26 2.74
C LEU A 147 -6.73 21.45 2.65
N MET A 148 -7.78 21.76 3.41
CA MET A 148 -8.11 22.88 4.30
C MET A 148 -8.93 22.36 5.48
#